data_AF-A0A453JQA4-F1
#
_entry.id   AF-A0A453JQA4-F1
#
_cell.length_a   1.000
_cell.length_b   1.000
_cell.length_c   1.000
_cell.angle_alpha   90.00
_cell.angle_beta   90.00
_cell.angle_gamma   90.00
#
_symmetry.space_group_name_H-M   'P 1'
#
loop_
_entity.id
_entity.type
_entity.pdbx_description
1 polymer ?
#
loop_
_entity_poly.entity_id
_entity_poly.type
_entity_poly.pdbx_seq_one_letter_code
_entity_poly.pdbx_strand_id
1 'polypeptide(L)' 'LRSPTERCRGPLLHWLPATNQSELRMASAEAPAARPILYSYWRSSCSHRVRIALNLKGIDYEYRAVNLLKGEQSDPG' A
#
# COMPACT_ATOMS: atom_id res chain seq x y z
N LEU A 1 -26.59 -25.22 4.49
CA LEU A 1 -25.94 -24.17 3.67
C LEU A 1 -24.76 -23.63 4.47
N ARG A 2 -23.54 -24.09 4.19
CA ARG A 2 -22.32 -23.60 4.85
C ARG A 2 -21.71 -22.48 4.02
N SER A 3 -21.23 -21.44 4.70
CA SER A 3 -20.62 -20.28 4.07
C SER A 3 -19.30 -20.65 3.36
N PRO A 4 -18.92 -19.96 2.27
CA PRO A 4 -17.72 -20.29 1.48
C PRO A 4 -16.37 -20.19 2.23
N THR A 5 -16.37 -19.71 3.48
CA THR A 5 -15.17 -19.44 4.28
C THR A 5 -14.71 -20.62 5.13
N GLU A 6 -15.48 -21.71 5.23
CA GLU A 6 -15.12 -22.86 6.08
C GLU A 6 -14.15 -23.86 5.44
N ARG A 7 -13.69 -23.65 4.19
CA ARG A 7 -12.83 -24.60 3.47
C ARG A 7 -11.32 -24.31 3.55
N CYS A 8 -10.89 -23.33 4.35
CA CYS A 8 -9.47 -22.98 4.48
C CYS A 8 -8.97 -22.98 5.93
N ARG A 9 -9.50 -23.83 6.82
CA ARG A 9 -8.85 -24.08 8.12
C ARG A 9 -7.96 -25.32 8.04
N GLY A 10 -6.79 -25.13 7.45
CA GLY A 10 -5.66 -26.04 7.67
C GLY A 10 -5.12 -25.92 9.10
N PRO A 11 -4.36 -26.92 9.59
CA PRO A 11 -3.87 -27.01 10.98
C PRO A 11 -2.66 -26.10 11.24
N LEU A 12 -2.81 -24.80 11.00
CA LEU A 12 -1.73 -23.80 11.17
C LEU A 12 -2.21 -22.62 12.02
N LEU A 13 -2.91 -22.91 13.11
CA LEU A 13 -3.40 -21.90 14.08
C LEU A 13 -2.67 -21.95 15.43
N HIS A 14 -1.64 -22.79 15.60
CA HIS A 14 -0.93 -22.89 16.88
C HIS A 14 0.28 -21.96 17.04
N TRP A 15 0.68 -21.23 15.98
CA TRP A 15 1.85 -20.31 16.00
C TRP A 15 1.50 -18.84 15.82
N LEU A 16 0.23 -18.49 15.68
CA LEU A 16 -0.19 -17.09 15.67
C LEU A 16 -0.47 -16.68 17.13
N PRO A 17 0.30 -15.74 17.73
CA PRO A 17 -0.11 -15.15 18.99
C PRO A 17 -1.50 -14.56 18.77
N ALA A 18 -2.42 -14.75 19.72
CA ALA A 18 -3.80 -14.25 19.65
C ALA A 18 -3.78 -12.71 19.53
N THR A 19 -3.57 -12.22 18.32
CA THR A 19 -3.50 -10.79 18.05
C THR A 19 -4.94 -10.36 17.89
N ASN A 20 -5.41 -9.61 18.87
CA ASN A 20 -6.73 -9.03 18.87
C ASN A 20 -6.89 -8.19 17.59
N GLN A 21 -7.87 -8.51 16.75
CA GLN A 21 -8.06 -7.83 15.45
C GLN A 21 -8.28 -6.32 15.59
N SER A 22 -8.68 -5.85 16.78
CA SER A 22 -8.78 -4.41 17.07
C SER A 22 -7.42 -3.71 17.16
N GLU A 23 -6.33 -4.40 17.53
CA GLU A 23 -4.97 -3.79 17.56
C GLU A 23 -4.38 -3.59 16.17
N LEU A 24 -4.67 -4.50 15.23
CA LEU A 24 -4.27 -4.35 13.82
C LEU A 24 -4.92 -3.11 13.16
N ARG A 25 -6.08 -2.68 13.64
CA ARG A 25 -6.77 -1.50 13.10
C ARG A 25 -6.15 -0.19 13.58
N MET A 26 -5.46 -0.19 14.73
CA MET A 26 -4.89 1.01 15.34
C MET A 26 -3.45 1.29 14.89
N ALA A 27 -2.68 0.26 14.50
CA ALA A 27 -1.29 0.40 14.08
C ALA A 27 -1.09 1.05 12.69
N SER A 28 -2.15 1.26 11.90
CA SER A 28 -2.05 1.79 10.53
C SER A 28 -2.30 3.30 10.41
N ALA A 29 -2.68 4.00 11.50
CA ALA A 29 -3.26 5.35 11.40
C ALA A 29 -2.32 6.52 11.73
N GLU A 30 -1.13 6.31 12.29
CA GLU A 30 -0.25 7.41 12.69
C GLU A 30 1.07 7.40 11.91
N ALA A 31 0.99 7.59 10.58
CA ALA A 31 2.16 8.03 9.82
C ALA A 31 2.22 9.56 9.92
N PRO A 32 3.36 10.16 10.28
CA PRO A 32 3.47 11.61 10.47
C PRO A 32 3.02 12.32 9.19
N ALA A 33 2.31 13.44 9.37
CA ALA A 33 1.71 14.29 8.33
C ALA A 33 2.75 15.01 7.44
N ALA A 34 3.79 14.30 7.00
CA ALA A 34 4.65 14.73 5.92
C ALA A 34 3.86 14.61 4.62
N ARG A 35 3.77 15.71 3.88
CA ARG A 35 3.17 15.75 2.55
C ARG A 35 3.90 14.72 1.66
N PRO A 36 3.25 13.60 1.30
CA PRO A 36 3.94 12.51 0.62
C PRO A 36 4.44 12.96 -0.75
N ILE A 37 5.63 12.51 -1.14
CA ILE A 37 6.17 12.74 -2.49
C ILE A 37 5.80 11.54 -3.36
N LEU A 38 5.05 11.81 -4.42
CA LEU A 38 4.65 10.83 -5.42
C LEU A 38 5.63 10.86 -6.61
N TYR A 39 6.49 9.85 -6.66
CA TYR A 39 7.28 9.54 -7.85
C TYR A 39 6.40 8.84 -8.88
N SER A 40 6.24 9.46 -10.04
CA SER A 40 5.28 9.00 -11.05
C SER A 40 5.90 8.99 -12.44
N TYR A 41 5.55 7.95 -13.19
CA TYR A 41 5.82 7.89 -14.62
C TYR A 41 4.51 7.80 -15.39
N TRP A 42 4.38 8.65 -16.39
CA TRP A 42 3.13 8.83 -17.13
C TRP A 42 2.60 7.55 -17.80
N ARG A 43 3.47 6.60 -18.14
CA ARG A 43 3.14 5.30 -18.75
C ARG A 43 2.98 4.16 -17.75
N SER A 44 3.15 4.40 -16.46
CA SER A 44 3.03 3.36 -15.41
C SER A 44 1.59 3.22 -14.93
N SER A 45 1.03 2.00 -15.03
CA SER A 45 -0.31 1.67 -14.51
C SER A 45 -0.37 1.76 -12.98
N CYS A 46 0.72 1.43 -12.29
CA CYS A 46 0.86 1.52 -10.84
C CYS A 46 0.74 2.99 -10.38
N SER A 47 1.52 3.88 -11.01
CA SER A 47 1.53 5.31 -10.67
C SER A 47 0.18 5.96 -10.95
N HIS A 48 -0.53 5.51 -11.99
CA HIS A 48 -1.88 5.99 -12.30
C HIS A 48 -2.88 5.67 -11.18
N ARG A 49 -2.87 4.42 -10.67
CA ARG A 49 -3.75 3.99 -9.56
C ARG A 49 -3.50 4.78 -8.28
N VAL A 50 -2.23 5.01 -7.93
CA VAL A 50 -1.86 5.76 -6.72
C VAL A 50 -2.36 7.19 -6.80
N ARG A 51 -2.21 7.83 -7.97
CA ARG A 51 -2.67 9.19 -8.21
C ARG A 51 -4.20 9.32 -8.08
N ILE A 52 -4.95 8.33 -8.60
CA ILE A 52 -6.40 8.24 -8.38
C ILE A 52 -6.71 8.07 -6.90
N ALA A 53 -6.04 7.14 -6.20
CA ALA A 53 -6.29 6.88 -4.79
C ALA A 53 -6.05 8.13 -3.92
N LEU A 54 -4.97 8.88 -4.17
CA LEU A 54 -4.66 10.13 -3.47
C LEU A 54 -5.70 11.22 -3.73
N ASN A 55 -6.11 11.41 -4.99
CA ASN A 55 -7.17 12.36 -5.34
C ASN A 55 -8.52 11.98 -4.70
N LEU A 56 -8.87 10.69 -4.67
CA LEU A 56 -10.09 10.19 -4.01
C LEU A 56 -10.05 10.35 -2.50
N LYS A 57 -8.84 10.38 -1.89
CA LYS A 57 -8.66 10.61 -0.46
C LYS A 57 -8.45 12.07 -0.08
N GLY A 58 -8.31 12.97 -1.06
CA GLY A 58 -8.07 14.39 -0.81
C GLY A 58 -6.76 14.66 -0.07
N ILE A 59 -5.75 13.81 -0.27
CA ILE A 59 -4.43 13.99 0.33
C ILE A 59 -3.60 14.84 -0.62
N ASP A 60 -3.09 15.97 -0.14
CA ASP A 60 -2.12 16.76 -0.88
C ASP A 60 -0.78 16.01 -0.95
N TYR A 61 -0.20 15.95 -2.15
CA TYR A 61 1.09 15.28 -2.40
C TYR A 61 1.97 16.12 -3.33
N GLU A 62 3.29 15.94 -3.23
CA GLU A 62 4.23 16.47 -4.21
C GLU A 62 4.31 15.53 -5.42
N TYR A 63 4.20 16.04 -6.64
CA TYR A 63 4.37 15.23 -7.83
C TYR A 63 5.79 15.36 -8.38
N ARG A 64 6.53 14.25 -8.47
CA ARG A 64 7.83 14.18 -9.15
C ARG A 64 7.79 13.20 -10.30
N ALA A 65 8.02 13.70 -11.52
CA ALA A 65 8.12 12.86 -12.69
C ALA A 65 9.47 12.13 -12.71
N VAL A 66 9.47 10.80 -12.79
CA VAL A 66 10.69 9.99 -12.94
C VAL A 66 10.78 9.48 -14.36
N ASN A 67 11.94 9.65 -15.00
CA ASN A 67 12.13 9.18 -16.37
C ASN A 67 12.72 7.77 -16.40
N LEU A 68 11.86 6.76 -16.54
CA LEU A 68 12.33 5.36 -16.61
C LEU A 68 13.16 5.06 -17.86
N LEU A 69 13.03 5.83 -18.94
CA LEU A 69 13.85 5.63 -20.14
C LEU A 69 15.33 5.93 -19.88
N LYS A 70 15.61 6.82 -18.92
CA LYS A 70 16.97 7.17 -18.50
C LYS A 70 17.52 6.26 -17.40
N GLY A 71 16.75 5.27 -16.95
CA GLY A 71 17.18 4.33 -15.91
C GLY A 71 17.26 4.95 -14.51
N GLU A 72 16.63 6.11 -14.27
CA GLU A 72 16.69 6.84 -12.99
C GLU A 72 16.11 6.06 -11.79
N GLN A 73 15.44 4.92 -12.01
CA GLN A 73 14.97 4.04 -10.94
C GLN A 73 16.06 3.15 -10.33
N SER A 74 17.20 3.00 -10.98
CA SER A 74 18.28 2.11 -10.54
C SER A 74 19.43 2.96 -10.03
N ASP A 75 19.57 3.03 -8.70
CA ASP A 75 20.79 3.55 -8.08
C ASP A 75 21.87 2.48 -8.21
N PRO A 76 22.96 2.70 -8.97
CA PRO A 76 24.06 1.75 -9.05
C PRO A 76 24.93 1.97 -7.81
N GLY A 77 24.62 1.22 -6.74
CA GLY A 77 25.49 1.08 -5.57
C GLY A 77 26.71 0.21 -5.87
#